data_AF-A0A356U826-F1
#
_entry.id   AF-A0A356U826-F1
#
_cell.length_a   1.000
_cell.length_b   1.000
_cell.length_c   1.000
_cell.angle_alpha   90.00
_cell.angle_beta   90.00
_cell.angle_gamma   90.00
#
_symmetry.space_group_name_H-M   'P 1'
#
loop_
_entity.id
_entity.type
_entity.pdbx_description
1 polymer ?
#
loop_
_entity_poly.entity_id
_entity_poly.type
_entity_poly.pdbx_seq_one_letter_code
_entity_poly.pdbx_strand_id
1 'polypeptide(L)'
;EHYKDISENEELFSLWEQELSMRNIMRQTPLTVPVMIDSHEEVNLLYRSLYFAGRKLDFFRILFANLRFLTVMEWLVSAPNVVMDDFWQFLPWHILNHQVKPGQLEFIARIYKDEYAPEIMTVINILDEDSCLYLISKTANPELRQLLKNRQHTLRELRRDACYGLGESSKNSDYPTIYGDKIELIRKTIALLHESSANRFRDPYAVGRFLIQINAAELVFKCGLLEDSLAFLLDIYSDYQQKNRLVEIINDQKIYKELQQLLRTVIPVYSLIYEPLQAYNYAHNIYKNYFPLISPEAVPLEYLKLWETVTESFKKDNLLEVLYISKRIDQLRPAEIPLLMYEEIKTGVSQEHLEKLLKTMEEKSAALPHESFVTMELIRLLEFKGQLKLEGKMASRLLSNYILLWKWLPSRIFMNDDILSQIAPLVDDNSRYRAQRILELKHTMDNAQLRSELSSRPQLFKKKGDNIRRDILAAQFMGEL
;
A
#
# COMPACT_ATOMS: atom_id res chain seq x y z
N GLU A 1 55.53 55.91 18.77
CA GLU A 1 54.55 57.01 18.95
C GLU A 1 53.21 56.60 18.37
N HIS A 2 52.66 55.54 18.97
CA HIS A 2 51.28 55.08 18.81
C HIS A 2 50.43 55.78 19.88
N TYR A 3 49.12 55.91 19.63
CA TYR A 3 48.06 56.35 20.57
C TYR A 3 47.81 57.86 20.73
N LYS A 4 47.76 58.62 19.63
CA LYS A 4 47.05 59.91 19.59
C LYS A 4 46.30 60.04 18.27
N ASP A 5 45.16 59.35 18.20
CA ASP A 5 43.99 59.70 17.37
C ASP A 5 42.84 58.69 17.58
N ILE A 6 42.68 58.25 18.83
CA ILE A 6 41.54 57.41 19.25
C ILE A 6 40.41 58.29 19.83
N SER A 7 40.73 59.54 20.19
CA SER A 7 39.81 60.48 20.84
C SER A 7 38.82 61.19 19.92
N GLU A 8 38.91 61.01 18.59
CA GLU A 8 37.89 61.50 17.65
C GLU A 8 36.84 60.42 17.28
N ASN A 9 36.89 59.26 17.93
CA ASN A 9 36.11 58.07 17.55
C ASN A 9 35.17 57.57 18.67
N GLU A 10 34.57 58.47 19.48
CA GLU A 10 33.53 58.11 20.46
C GLU A 10 32.36 57.34 19.80
N GLU A 11 32.06 57.65 18.53
CA GLU A 11 31.09 56.91 17.71
C GLU A 11 31.56 55.48 17.41
N LEU A 12 32.85 55.23 17.18
CA LEU A 12 33.37 53.90 16.86
C LEU A 12 33.40 52.98 18.09
N PHE A 13 33.75 53.50 19.27
CA PHE A 13 33.68 52.74 20.52
C PHE A 13 32.25 52.41 20.93
N SER A 14 31.33 53.38 20.79
CA SER A 14 29.92 53.13 21.09
C SER A 14 29.30 52.13 20.12
N LEU A 15 29.64 52.17 18.84
CA LEU A 15 29.25 51.14 17.86
C LEU A 15 29.78 49.75 18.22
N TRP A 16 31.03 49.65 18.69
CA TRP A 16 31.61 48.37 19.13
C TRP A 16 30.95 47.83 20.40
N GLU A 17 30.63 48.70 21.36
CA GLU A 17 29.94 48.33 22.59
C GLU A 17 28.50 47.84 22.29
N GLN A 18 27.81 48.53 21.38
CA GLN A 18 26.49 48.12 20.88
C GLN A 18 26.57 46.77 20.16
N GLU A 19 27.54 46.57 19.26
CA GLU A 19 27.71 45.30 18.55
C GLU A 19 28.03 44.15 19.52
N LEU A 20 28.88 44.40 20.52
CA LEU A 20 29.24 43.40 21.53
C LEU A 20 28.04 43.03 22.42
N SER A 21 27.22 44.01 22.79
CA SER A 21 25.95 43.78 23.49
C SER A 21 24.99 42.92 22.65
N MET A 22 24.81 43.26 21.37
CA MET A 22 23.97 42.47 20.45
C MET A 22 24.48 41.03 20.29
N ARG A 23 25.79 40.83 20.12
CA ARG A 23 26.40 39.49 20.04
C ARG A 23 26.13 38.68 21.32
N ASN A 24 26.24 39.29 22.50
CA ASN A 24 25.96 38.62 23.77
C ASN A 24 24.49 38.23 23.92
N ILE A 25 23.57 39.12 23.55
CA ILE A 25 22.12 38.84 23.53
C ILE A 25 21.83 37.66 22.58
N MET A 26 22.35 37.70 21.36
CA MET A 26 22.14 36.63 20.37
C MET A 26 22.67 35.27 20.85
N ARG A 27 23.81 35.24 21.54
CA ARG A 27 24.38 34.00 22.08
C ARG A 27 23.51 33.36 23.15
N GLN A 28 22.83 34.15 23.97
CA GLN A 28 21.99 33.68 25.07
C GLN A 28 20.54 33.42 24.66
N THR A 29 20.09 33.99 23.55
CA THR A 29 18.69 33.89 23.12
C THR A 29 18.44 32.59 22.36
N PRO A 30 17.49 31.74 22.81
CA PRO A 30 17.11 30.53 22.09
C PRO A 30 16.42 30.89 20.77
N LEU A 31 16.66 30.11 19.71
CA LEU A 31 16.03 30.28 18.41
C LEU A 31 14.58 29.80 18.45
N THR A 32 13.67 30.70 18.79
CA THR A 32 12.22 30.42 18.87
C THR A 32 11.43 31.00 17.68
N VAL A 33 12.01 31.96 16.95
CA VAL A 33 11.36 32.69 15.85
C VAL A 33 12.20 32.61 14.57
N PRO A 34 11.59 32.51 13.38
CA PRO A 34 12.31 32.58 12.11
C PRO A 34 13.05 33.93 11.99
N VAL A 35 14.37 33.87 11.79
CA VAL A 35 15.20 35.05 11.53
C VAL A 35 15.27 35.26 10.02
N MET A 36 14.86 36.44 9.56
CA MET A 36 15.01 36.88 8.18
C MET A 36 16.26 37.75 8.09
N ILE A 37 17.03 37.57 7.02
CA ILE A 37 18.27 38.32 6.79
C ILE A 37 18.12 39.13 5.52
N ASP A 38 18.35 40.43 5.63
CA ASP A 38 18.16 41.39 4.54
C ASP A 38 19.50 41.99 4.05
N SER A 39 20.61 41.86 4.80
CA SER A 39 21.91 42.46 4.46
C SER A 39 23.14 41.57 4.72
N HIS A 40 24.28 41.90 4.09
CA HIS A 40 25.56 41.21 4.34
C HIS A 40 26.08 41.47 5.76
N GLU A 41 25.83 42.65 6.30
CA GLU A 41 26.21 43.07 7.65
C GLU A 41 25.52 42.22 8.71
N GLU A 42 24.24 41.89 8.51
CA GLU A 42 23.49 40.99 9.38
C GLU A 42 24.05 39.56 9.35
N VAL A 43 24.41 39.02 8.18
CA VAL A 43 25.05 37.70 8.10
C VAL A 43 26.40 37.72 8.84
N ASN A 44 27.19 38.78 8.67
CA ASN A 44 28.46 38.95 9.37
C ASN A 44 28.28 39.04 10.89
N LEU A 45 27.26 39.75 11.36
CA LEU A 45 26.91 39.81 12.78
C LEU A 45 26.54 38.43 13.31
N LEU A 46 25.70 37.66 12.60
CA LEU A 46 25.32 36.30 12.98
C LEU A 46 26.53 35.35 13.00
N TYR A 47 27.40 35.45 11.99
CA TYR A 47 28.64 34.68 11.92
C TYR A 47 29.53 34.93 13.14
N ARG A 48 29.81 36.20 13.47
CA ARG A 48 30.62 36.57 14.64
C ARG A 48 29.94 36.25 15.98
N SER A 49 28.61 36.23 16.00
CA SER A 49 27.83 35.95 17.21
C SER A 49 27.74 34.47 17.52
N LEU A 50 27.45 33.64 16.52
CA LEU A 50 27.00 32.26 16.71
C LEU A 50 28.04 31.21 16.29
N TYR A 51 28.73 31.40 15.16
CA TYR A 51 29.63 30.40 14.59
C TYR A 51 30.79 30.07 15.55
N PHE A 52 31.43 31.10 16.12
CA PHE A 52 32.54 30.94 17.07
C PHE A 52 32.11 30.68 18.52
N ALA A 53 30.81 30.79 18.84
CA ALA A 53 30.30 30.69 20.21
C ALA A 53 29.75 29.29 20.57
N GLY A 54 30.17 28.25 19.85
CA GLY A 54 29.64 26.89 20.02
C GLY A 54 28.21 26.68 19.51
N ARG A 55 27.59 27.70 18.91
CA ARG A 55 26.23 27.67 18.33
C ARG A 55 26.26 27.61 16.79
N LYS A 56 27.20 26.85 16.26
CA LYS A 56 27.44 26.70 14.81
C LYS A 56 26.25 26.08 14.06
N LEU A 57 25.55 25.11 14.66
CA LEU A 57 24.37 24.49 14.05
C LEU A 57 23.22 25.50 13.90
N ASP A 58 23.03 26.35 14.91
CA ASP A 58 22.03 27.40 14.93
C ASP A 58 22.30 28.43 13.83
N PHE A 59 23.57 28.83 13.66
CA PHE A 59 24.00 29.68 12.57
C PHE A 59 23.62 29.07 11.20
N PHE A 60 23.95 27.81 10.95
CA PHE A 60 23.65 27.18 9.68
C PHE A 60 22.16 26.93 9.43
N ARG A 61 21.35 26.69 10.47
CA ARG A 61 19.89 26.62 10.33
C ARG A 61 19.30 27.95 9.87
N ILE A 62 19.74 29.06 10.46
CA ILE A 62 19.31 30.40 10.05
C ILE A 62 19.78 30.67 8.61
N LEU A 63 21.04 30.37 8.31
CA LEU A 63 21.62 30.56 6.99
C LEU A 63 20.82 29.78 5.94
N PHE A 64 20.57 28.49 6.17
CA PHE A 64 19.81 27.62 5.28
C PHE A 64 18.41 28.15 4.98
N ALA A 65 17.68 28.62 6.00
CA ALA A 65 16.34 29.19 5.84
C ALA A 65 16.31 30.43 4.93
N ASN A 66 17.44 31.13 4.80
CA ASN A 66 17.59 32.36 4.03
C ASN A 66 18.36 32.19 2.71
N LEU A 67 18.83 31.00 2.34
CA LEU A 67 19.57 30.76 1.09
C LEU A 67 18.76 31.00 -0.20
N ARG A 68 17.45 31.21 -0.09
CA ARG A 68 16.63 31.70 -1.20
C ARG A 68 16.94 33.15 -1.59
N PHE A 69 17.53 33.93 -0.68
CA PHE A 69 17.93 35.31 -0.92
C PHE A 69 19.36 35.37 -1.46
N LEU A 70 19.54 36.13 -2.53
CA LEU A 70 20.82 36.22 -3.24
C LEU A 70 21.94 36.75 -2.34
N THR A 71 21.66 37.77 -1.52
CA THR A 71 22.58 38.38 -0.55
C THR A 71 23.23 37.34 0.37
N VAL A 72 22.44 36.40 0.89
CA VAL A 72 22.92 35.36 1.81
C VAL A 72 23.74 34.30 1.06
N MET A 73 23.32 33.98 -0.16
CA MET A 73 24.02 33.04 -1.03
C MET A 73 25.40 33.58 -1.45
N GLU A 74 25.47 34.84 -1.87
CA GLU A 74 26.71 35.51 -2.25
C GLU A 74 27.66 35.66 -1.05
N TRP A 75 27.12 35.93 0.14
CA TRP A 75 27.90 35.89 1.37
C TRP A 75 28.51 34.50 1.61
N LEU A 76 27.72 33.43 1.50
CA LEU A 76 28.22 32.07 1.72
C LEU A 76 29.30 31.70 0.69
N VAL A 77 29.13 32.08 -0.58
CA VAL A 77 30.12 31.84 -1.64
C VAL A 77 31.43 32.60 -1.41
N SER A 78 31.36 33.77 -0.76
CA SER A 78 32.53 34.60 -0.43
C SER A 78 33.09 34.34 0.98
N ALA A 79 32.48 33.45 1.76
CA ALA A 79 32.92 33.09 3.10
C ALA A 79 34.25 32.32 3.07
N PRO A 80 35.00 32.28 4.20
CA PRO A 80 36.20 31.45 4.30
C PRO A 80 35.90 29.97 3.99
N ASN A 81 36.81 29.27 3.31
CA ASN A 81 36.63 27.87 2.89
C ASN A 81 36.17 26.96 4.03
N VAL A 82 36.73 27.13 5.23
CA VAL A 82 36.34 26.36 6.43
C VAL A 82 34.84 26.47 6.71
N VAL A 83 34.24 27.64 6.54
CA VAL A 83 32.80 27.86 6.74
C VAL A 83 31.97 27.13 5.69
N MET A 84 32.43 27.13 4.44
CA MET A 84 31.79 26.41 3.34
C MET A 84 31.86 24.90 3.55
N ASP A 85 33.02 24.37 3.90
CA ASP A 85 33.23 22.93 4.17
C ASP A 85 32.33 22.46 5.31
N ASP A 86 32.30 23.25 6.39
CA ASP A 86 31.44 23.00 7.54
C ASP A 86 29.94 23.03 7.19
N PHE A 87 29.56 23.93 6.28
CA PHE A 87 28.20 24.02 5.80
C PHE A 87 27.81 22.78 4.98
N TRP A 88 28.69 22.30 4.10
CA TRP A 88 28.47 21.05 3.35
C TRP A 88 28.37 19.84 4.28
N GLN A 89 29.15 19.78 5.36
CA GLN A 89 29.06 18.71 6.36
C GLN A 89 27.78 18.78 7.22
N PHE A 90 27.24 19.98 7.43
CA PHE A 90 25.98 20.19 8.16
C PHE A 90 24.75 19.73 7.35
N LEU A 91 24.76 19.94 6.04
CA LEU A 91 23.60 19.73 5.17
C LEU A 91 22.99 18.32 5.25
N PRO A 92 23.77 17.21 5.23
CA PRO A 92 23.21 15.88 5.28
C PRO A 92 22.33 15.64 6.51
N TRP A 93 22.84 16.03 7.68
CA TRP A 93 22.10 15.95 8.92
C TRP A 93 20.83 16.81 8.88
N HIS A 94 20.90 18.01 8.33
CA HIS A 94 19.74 18.90 8.27
C HIS A 94 18.63 18.35 7.36
N ILE A 95 18.99 17.91 6.16
CA ILE A 95 18.06 17.37 5.15
C ILE A 95 17.33 16.14 5.71
N LEU A 96 18.05 15.20 6.31
CA LEU A 96 17.48 13.97 6.86
C LEU A 96 16.51 14.22 8.02
N ASN A 97 16.78 15.22 8.87
CA ASN A 97 15.99 15.45 10.08
C ASN A 97 14.83 16.44 9.89
N HIS A 98 14.79 17.24 8.83
CA HIS A 98 13.83 18.35 8.68
C HIS A 98 12.93 18.26 7.44
N GLN A 99 12.90 17.12 6.72
CA GLN A 99 12.05 16.91 5.53
C GLN A 99 12.09 18.10 4.55
N VAL A 100 13.30 18.49 4.16
CA VAL A 100 13.57 19.65 3.30
C VAL A 100 12.90 19.45 1.94
N LYS A 101 12.19 20.48 1.44
CA LYS A 101 11.53 20.42 0.12
C LYS A 101 12.55 20.59 -1.02
N PRO A 102 12.34 19.96 -2.19
CA PRO A 102 13.24 20.09 -3.34
C PRO A 102 13.58 21.55 -3.73
N GLY A 103 12.60 22.46 -3.66
CA GLY A 103 12.81 23.88 -3.97
C GLY A 103 13.76 24.61 -3.01
N GLN A 104 13.89 24.15 -1.76
CA GLN A 104 14.83 24.72 -0.79
C GLN A 104 16.28 24.30 -1.07
N LEU A 105 16.49 23.30 -1.92
CA LEU A 105 17.81 22.81 -2.30
C LEU A 105 18.34 23.46 -3.59
N GLU A 106 17.58 24.37 -4.21
CA GLU A 106 17.97 25.01 -5.47
C GLU A 106 19.32 25.74 -5.38
N PHE A 107 19.70 26.23 -4.20
CA PHE A 107 21.01 26.87 -3.98
C PHE A 107 22.17 25.93 -4.35
N ILE A 108 22.03 24.60 -4.22
CA ILE A 108 23.07 23.63 -4.58
C ILE A 108 23.44 23.79 -6.06
N ALA A 109 22.44 23.96 -6.93
CA ALA A 109 22.66 24.16 -8.36
C ALA A 109 23.36 25.49 -8.68
N ARG A 110 23.27 26.49 -7.79
CA ARG A 110 23.84 27.83 -7.97
C ARG A 110 25.24 27.98 -7.37
N ILE A 111 25.51 27.31 -6.24
CA ILE A 111 26.78 27.39 -5.51
C ILE A 111 27.82 26.37 -6.02
N TYR A 112 27.37 25.27 -6.65
CA TYR A 112 28.25 24.17 -7.07
C TYR A 112 29.45 24.66 -7.90
N LYS A 113 30.64 24.22 -7.48
CA LYS A 113 31.91 24.30 -8.19
C LYS A 113 32.60 22.95 -8.09
N ASP A 114 33.39 22.60 -9.09
CA ASP A 114 34.03 21.29 -9.19
C ASP A 114 34.99 21.02 -8.01
N GLU A 115 35.52 22.08 -7.39
CA GLU A 115 36.35 22.04 -6.18
C GLU A 115 35.63 21.42 -4.97
N TYR A 116 34.30 21.51 -4.91
CA TYR A 116 33.47 20.98 -3.81
C TYR A 116 32.90 19.60 -4.11
N ALA A 117 33.32 18.96 -5.20
CA ALA A 117 32.76 17.68 -5.62
C ALA A 117 32.79 16.58 -4.52
N PRO A 118 33.88 16.40 -3.73
CA PRO A 118 33.91 15.39 -2.67
C PRO A 118 32.86 15.62 -1.58
N GLU A 119 32.73 16.85 -1.09
CA GLU A 119 31.82 17.23 -0.02
C GLU A 119 30.37 17.18 -0.52
N ILE A 120 30.11 17.67 -1.73
CA ILE A 120 28.78 17.65 -2.35
C ILE A 120 28.31 16.23 -2.65
N MET A 121 29.21 15.29 -2.95
CA MET A 121 28.84 13.88 -3.12
C MET A 121 28.16 13.30 -1.87
N THR A 122 28.58 13.72 -0.66
CA THR A 122 27.92 13.28 0.58
C THR A 122 26.48 13.80 0.66
N VAL A 123 26.23 15.03 0.20
CA VAL A 123 24.89 15.62 0.10
C VAL A 123 24.07 14.91 -0.98
N ILE A 124 24.62 14.71 -2.18
CA ILE A 124 23.91 14.02 -3.28
C ILE A 124 23.49 12.61 -2.87
N ASN A 125 24.34 11.88 -2.13
CA ASN A 125 24.05 10.52 -1.69
C ASN A 125 22.87 10.40 -0.74
N ILE A 126 22.43 11.48 -0.09
CA ILE A 126 21.24 11.46 0.78
C ILE A 126 19.98 12.00 0.10
N LEU A 127 20.10 12.58 -1.10
CA LEU A 127 18.95 13.11 -1.83
C LEU A 127 18.02 11.98 -2.29
N ASP A 128 16.73 12.26 -2.24
CA ASP A 128 15.67 11.42 -2.79
C ASP A 128 15.47 11.65 -4.29
N GLU A 129 14.66 10.80 -4.93
CA GLU A 129 14.44 10.85 -6.38
C GLU A 129 13.79 12.18 -6.81
N ASP A 130 12.86 12.71 -6.02
CA ASP A 130 12.16 13.96 -6.31
C ASP A 130 13.10 15.18 -6.25
N SER A 131 13.99 15.23 -5.25
CA SER A 131 15.03 16.28 -5.17
C SER A 131 16.02 16.17 -6.32
N CYS A 132 16.44 14.96 -6.69
CA CYS A 132 17.33 14.75 -7.84
C CYS A 132 16.66 15.24 -9.14
N LEU A 133 15.41 14.86 -9.40
CA LEU A 133 14.64 15.30 -10.57
C LEU A 133 14.51 16.82 -10.64
N TYR A 134 14.15 17.44 -9.51
CA TYR A 134 14.01 18.88 -9.43
C TYR A 134 15.34 19.59 -9.73
N LEU A 135 16.44 19.19 -9.08
CA LEU A 135 17.75 19.80 -9.28
C LEU A 135 18.30 19.58 -10.69
N ILE A 136 18.08 18.42 -11.31
CA ILE A 136 18.45 18.17 -12.72
C ILE A 136 17.79 19.19 -13.65
N SER A 137 16.52 19.55 -13.37
CA SER A 137 15.77 20.54 -14.17
C SER A 137 16.26 21.98 -13.97
N LYS A 138 16.99 22.25 -12.88
CA LYS A 138 17.47 23.59 -12.49
C LYS A 138 18.96 23.81 -12.70
N THR A 139 19.76 22.76 -12.83
CA THR A 139 21.20 22.88 -13.07
C THR A 139 21.54 22.87 -14.56
N ALA A 140 22.41 23.80 -14.97
CA ALA A 140 23.06 23.81 -16.28
C ALA A 140 24.49 23.23 -16.24
N ASN A 141 25.04 22.98 -15.04
CA ASN A 141 26.39 22.42 -14.89
C ASN A 141 26.38 20.93 -15.31
N PRO A 142 27.23 20.51 -16.27
CA PRO A 142 27.22 19.15 -16.79
C PRO A 142 27.69 18.11 -15.77
N GLU A 143 28.66 18.44 -14.90
CA GLU A 143 29.19 17.53 -13.88
C GLU A 143 28.16 17.27 -12.80
N LEU A 144 27.58 18.33 -12.21
CA LEU A 144 26.52 18.20 -11.21
C LEU A 144 25.31 17.45 -11.79
N ARG A 145 24.94 17.74 -13.04
CA ARG A 145 23.87 17.02 -13.73
C ARG A 145 24.19 15.53 -13.85
N GLN A 146 25.44 15.17 -14.13
CA GLN A 146 25.87 13.78 -14.20
C GLN A 146 25.84 13.10 -12.83
N LEU A 147 26.31 13.76 -11.75
CA LEU A 147 26.24 13.23 -10.39
C LEU A 147 24.79 12.95 -9.95
N LEU A 148 23.87 13.89 -10.22
CA LEU A 148 22.44 13.72 -9.91
C LEU A 148 21.81 12.60 -10.74
N LYS A 149 22.17 12.47 -12.03
CA LYS A 149 21.71 11.35 -12.88
C LYS A 149 22.24 10.00 -12.39
N ASN A 150 23.50 9.93 -12.00
CA ASN A 150 24.10 8.72 -11.44
C ASN A 150 23.38 8.31 -10.16
N ARG A 151 23.14 9.25 -9.24
CA ARG A 151 22.37 9.00 -8.02
C ARG A 151 20.96 8.52 -8.33
N GLN A 152 20.26 9.16 -9.27
CA GLN A 152 18.95 8.72 -9.71
C GLN A 152 18.98 7.29 -10.28
N HIS A 153 19.99 6.96 -11.08
CA HIS A 153 20.17 5.60 -11.59
C HIS A 153 20.36 4.60 -10.44
N THR A 154 21.24 4.89 -9.49
CA THR A 154 21.46 4.05 -8.31
C THR A 154 20.19 3.88 -7.49
N LEU A 155 19.41 4.94 -7.26
CA LEU A 155 18.14 4.86 -6.56
C LEU A 155 17.13 3.97 -7.30
N ARG A 156 17.10 4.04 -8.63
CA ARG A 156 16.24 3.19 -9.46
C ARG A 156 16.70 1.73 -9.44
N GLU A 157 18.00 1.47 -9.49
CA GLU A 157 18.55 0.11 -9.35
C GLU A 157 18.25 -0.48 -7.98
N LEU A 158 18.50 0.27 -6.90
CA LEU A 158 18.16 -0.16 -5.55
C LEU A 158 16.67 -0.46 -5.41
N ARG A 159 15.81 0.38 -6.00
CA ARG A 159 14.36 0.16 -6.01
C ARG A 159 13.98 -1.06 -6.86
N ARG A 160 14.65 -1.26 -8.00
CA ARG A 160 14.45 -2.40 -8.88
C ARG A 160 14.81 -3.70 -8.16
N ASP A 161 15.93 -3.73 -7.45
CA ASP A 161 16.37 -4.88 -6.68
C ASP A 161 15.42 -5.16 -5.50
N ALA A 162 15.06 -4.12 -4.75
CA ALA A 162 14.13 -4.23 -3.62
C ALA A 162 12.72 -4.69 -4.04
N CYS A 163 12.29 -4.34 -5.26
CA CYS A 163 10.97 -4.67 -5.79
C CYS A 163 11.00 -5.79 -6.85
N TYR A 164 12.08 -6.57 -6.95
CA TYR A 164 12.26 -7.65 -7.92
C TYR A 164 11.93 -7.27 -9.38
N GLY A 165 12.18 -6.01 -9.77
CA GLY A 165 11.90 -5.50 -11.11
C GLY A 165 10.44 -5.11 -11.39
N LEU A 166 9.54 -5.20 -10.40
CA LEU A 166 8.12 -4.88 -10.58
C LEU A 166 7.82 -3.38 -10.67
N GLY A 167 8.76 -2.53 -10.25
CA GLY A 167 8.60 -1.07 -10.19
C GLY A 167 8.65 -0.34 -11.55
N GLU A 168 9.07 -1.01 -12.64
CA GLU A 168 9.12 -0.40 -13.97
C GLU A 168 7.79 -0.59 -14.71
N SER A 169 7.32 0.45 -15.42
CA SER A 169 6.11 0.39 -16.24
C SER A 169 6.34 -0.47 -17.50
N SER A 170 6.18 -1.78 -17.40
CA SER A 170 6.11 -2.64 -18.59
C SER A 170 4.75 -2.47 -19.28
N LYS A 171 4.75 -2.45 -20.62
CA LYS A 171 3.53 -2.48 -21.45
C LYS A 171 2.69 -3.73 -21.15
N ASN A 172 1.37 -3.54 -21.14
CA ASN A 172 0.27 -4.52 -21.12
C ASN A 172 0.62 -5.88 -20.48
N SER A 173 0.38 -6.00 -19.17
CA SER A 173 0.22 -7.31 -18.53
C SER A 173 -1.11 -7.95 -18.95
N ASP A 174 -1.09 -9.28 -19.09
CA ASP A 174 -2.27 -10.10 -19.44
C ASP A 174 -2.56 -11.04 -18.27
N TYR A 175 -2.84 -10.45 -17.10
CA TYR A 175 -3.14 -11.16 -15.86
C TYR A 175 -4.46 -10.69 -15.22
N PRO A 176 -5.60 -10.88 -15.90
CA PRO A 176 -6.89 -10.37 -15.45
C PRO A 176 -7.44 -11.16 -14.25
N THR A 177 -7.95 -10.43 -13.27
CA THR A 177 -8.67 -10.92 -12.08
C THR A 177 -10.01 -10.18 -11.95
N ILE A 178 -10.81 -10.53 -10.94
CA ILE A 178 -12.05 -9.79 -10.61
C ILE A 178 -11.80 -8.31 -10.24
N TYR A 179 -10.56 -7.94 -9.91
CA TYR A 179 -10.16 -6.58 -9.54
C TYR A 179 -9.38 -5.84 -10.64
N GLY A 180 -9.30 -6.41 -11.85
CA GLY A 180 -8.46 -5.90 -12.94
C GLY A 180 -7.14 -6.65 -13.05
N ASP A 181 -6.13 -6.00 -13.64
CA ASP A 181 -4.83 -6.64 -13.88
C ASP A 181 -3.99 -6.76 -12.59
N LYS A 182 -3.56 -7.98 -12.29
CA LYS A 182 -2.84 -8.32 -11.06
C LYS A 182 -1.50 -7.59 -10.93
N ILE A 183 -0.76 -7.41 -12.04
CA ILE A 183 0.56 -6.75 -12.01
C ILE A 183 0.39 -5.24 -11.77
N GLU A 184 -0.63 -4.62 -12.36
CA GLU A 184 -0.95 -3.22 -12.07
C GLU A 184 -1.33 -3.01 -10.60
N LEU A 185 -2.10 -3.93 -10.01
CA LEU A 185 -2.45 -3.89 -8.59
C LEU A 185 -1.21 -4.01 -7.70
N ILE A 186 -0.28 -4.93 -8.00
CA ILE A 186 0.97 -5.07 -7.24
C ILE A 186 1.81 -3.79 -7.31
N ARG A 187 1.91 -3.16 -8.50
CA ARG A 187 2.62 -1.89 -8.66
C ARG A 187 2.02 -0.76 -7.84
N LYS A 188 0.69 -0.63 -7.87
CA LYS A 188 -0.04 0.36 -7.05
C LYS A 188 0.18 0.10 -5.55
N THR A 189 0.19 -1.17 -5.15
CA THR A 189 0.47 -1.59 -3.77
C THR A 189 1.87 -1.14 -3.33
N ILE A 190 2.91 -1.42 -4.12
CA ILE A 190 4.29 -1.02 -3.83
C ILE A 190 4.40 0.51 -3.70
N ALA A 191 3.72 1.25 -4.57
CA ALA A 191 3.68 2.72 -4.50
C ALA A 191 3.02 3.22 -3.20
N LEU A 192 1.85 2.67 -2.83
CA LEU A 192 1.16 3.05 -1.60
C LEU A 192 1.95 2.67 -0.34
N LEU A 193 2.59 1.50 -0.31
CA LEU A 193 3.44 1.10 0.81
C LEU A 193 4.61 2.07 0.99
N HIS A 194 5.25 2.50 -0.10
CA HIS A 194 6.29 3.51 -0.05
C HIS A 194 5.75 4.87 0.43
N GLU A 195 4.57 5.29 -0.03
CA GLU A 195 3.89 6.50 0.42
C GLU A 195 3.51 6.45 1.91
N SER A 196 3.16 5.28 2.43
CA SER A 196 2.81 5.05 3.83
C SER A 196 3.99 5.08 4.82
N SER A 197 5.23 5.24 4.32
CA SER A 197 6.43 5.25 5.15
C SER A 197 6.38 6.37 6.20
N ALA A 198 6.69 6.03 7.47
CA ALA A 198 6.67 6.97 8.58
C ALA A 198 7.50 8.24 8.30
N ASN A 199 8.61 8.09 7.58
CA ASN A 199 9.52 9.19 7.23
C ASN A 199 8.90 10.24 6.30
N ARG A 200 7.74 9.96 5.68
CA ARG A 200 7.01 10.86 4.78
C ARG A 200 5.92 11.69 5.47
N PHE A 201 5.66 11.43 6.75
CA PHE A 201 4.67 12.17 7.53
C PHE A 201 5.38 13.01 8.58
N ARG A 202 4.85 14.21 8.85
CA ARG A 202 5.30 15.04 9.99
C ARG A 202 4.90 14.41 11.32
N ASP A 203 3.69 13.84 11.36
CA ASP A 203 3.20 12.99 12.44
C ASP A 203 2.93 11.58 11.88
N PRO A 204 3.80 10.59 12.16
CA PRO A 204 3.64 9.22 11.71
C PRO A 204 2.41 8.50 12.26
N TYR A 205 1.71 9.05 13.24
CA TYR A 205 0.50 8.45 13.81
C TYR A 205 -0.77 9.20 13.41
N ALA A 206 -0.65 10.16 12.50
CA ALA A 206 -1.81 10.85 11.96
C ALA A 206 -2.69 9.90 11.12
N VAL A 207 -3.99 10.21 11.11
CA VAL A 207 -5.04 9.48 10.38
C VAL A 207 -4.73 9.30 8.90
N GLY A 208 -4.11 10.30 8.27
CA GLY A 208 -3.75 10.25 6.86
C GLY A 208 -2.88 9.03 6.52
N ARG A 209 -1.91 8.69 7.39
CA ARG A 209 -1.05 7.52 7.18
C ARG A 209 -1.82 6.22 7.38
N PHE A 210 -2.61 6.11 8.44
CA PHE A 210 -3.43 4.92 8.72
C PHE A 210 -4.36 4.59 7.55
N LEU A 211 -5.01 5.59 6.96
CA LEU A 211 -5.88 5.39 5.80
C LEU A 211 -5.11 4.89 4.57
N ILE A 212 -3.88 5.40 4.34
CA ILE A 212 -3.03 4.91 3.24
C ILE A 212 -2.59 3.46 3.50
N GLN A 213 -2.29 3.10 4.75
CA GLN A 213 -1.95 1.72 5.13
C GLN A 213 -3.14 0.76 4.94
N ILE A 214 -4.35 1.16 5.34
CA ILE A 214 -5.58 0.37 5.12
C ILE A 214 -5.82 0.19 3.62
N ASN A 215 -5.66 1.25 2.82
CA ASN A 215 -5.76 1.15 1.35
C ASN A 215 -4.70 0.23 0.75
N ALA A 216 -3.47 0.24 1.28
CA ALA A 216 -2.43 -0.68 0.86
C ALA A 216 -2.83 -2.14 1.17
N ALA A 217 -3.34 -2.42 2.38
CA ALA A 217 -3.85 -3.73 2.76
C ALA A 217 -5.03 -4.20 1.88
N GLU A 218 -5.91 -3.29 1.47
CA GLU A 218 -6.98 -3.57 0.51
C GLU A 218 -6.40 -3.97 -0.86
N LEU A 219 -5.40 -3.25 -1.37
CA LEU A 219 -4.77 -3.62 -2.64
C LEU A 219 -4.05 -4.97 -2.56
N VAL A 220 -3.41 -5.28 -1.43
CA VAL A 220 -2.80 -6.61 -1.17
C VAL A 220 -3.87 -7.71 -1.26
N PHE A 221 -5.05 -7.50 -0.65
CA PHE A 221 -6.18 -8.41 -0.80
C PHE A 221 -6.65 -8.55 -2.25
N LYS A 222 -6.76 -7.44 -2.99
CA LYS A 222 -7.12 -7.45 -4.41
C LYS A 222 -6.07 -8.15 -5.28
N CYS A 223 -4.81 -8.18 -4.85
CA CYS A 223 -3.74 -9.00 -5.46
C CYS A 223 -3.87 -10.50 -5.12
N GLY A 224 -4.86 -10.93 -4.35
CA GLY A 224 -5.00 -12.32 -3.91
C GLY A 224 -3.97 -12.74 -2.86
N LEU A 225 -3.31 -11.79 -2.20
CA LEU A 225 -2.38 -12.06 -1.09
C LEU A 225 -3.15 -11.95 0.23
N LEU A 226 -3.95 -12.97 0.50
CA LEU A 226 -4.95 -12.93 1.57
C LEU A 226 -4.34 -12.92 2.96
N GLU A 227 -3.33 -13.77 3.21
CA GLU A 227 -2.63 -13.82 4.51
C GLU A 227 -1.89 -12.50 4.77
N ASP A 228 -1.16 -11.99 3.78
CA ASP A 228 -0.42 -10.73 3.89
C ASP A 228 -1.36 -9.55 4.17
N SER A 229 -2.53 -9.52 3.53
CA SER A 229 -3.53 -8.49 3.79
C SER A 229 -4.02 -8.54 5.23
N LEU A 230 -4.35 -9.73 5.75
CA LEU A 230 -4.79 -9.89 7.14
C LEU A 230 -3.66 -9.54 8.12
N ALA A 231 -2.42 -9.95 7.85
CA ALA A 231 -1.25 -9.61 8.63
C ALA A 231 -1.04 -8.08 8.69
N PHE A 232 -1.13 -7.40 7.56
CA PHE A 232 -1.07 -5.93 7.53
C PHE A 232 -2.18 -5.30 8.36
N LEU A 233 -3.41 -5.82 8.29
CA LEU A 233 -4.52 -5.29 9.10
C LEU A 233 -4.31 -5.50 10.60
N LEU A 234 -3.69 -6.62 11.00
CA LEU A 234 -3.31 -6.88 12.39
C LEU A 234 -2.27 -5.86 12.88
N ASP A 235 -1.23 -5.62 12.08
CA ASP A 235 -0.17 -4.65 12.41
C ASP A 235 -0.74 -3.23 12.50
N ILE A 236 -1.56 -2.83 11.52
CA ILE A 236 -2.24 -1.53 11.50
C ILE A 236 -3.13 -1.37 12.74
N TYR A 237 -3.90 -2.39 13.09
CA TYR A 237 -4.80 -2.35 14.25
C TYR A 237 -4.03 -2.29 15.57
N SER A 238 -2.94 -3.04 15.70
CA SER A 238 -2.04 -3.00 16.86
C SER A 238 -1.43 -1.60 17.04
N ASP A 239 -0.92 -1.01 15.96
CA ASP A 239 -0.38 0.34 15.96
C ASP A 239 -1.46 1.39 16.31
N TYR A 240 -2.66 1.23 15.77
CA TYR A 240 -3.83 2.08 16.08
C TYR A 240 -4.17 2.03 17.58
N GLN A 241 -4.25 0.84 18.18
CA GLN A 241 -4.58 0.68 19.60
C GLN A 241 -3.52 1.25 20.55
N GLN A 242 -2.24 1.14 20.18
CA GLN A 242 -1.13 1.54 21.04
C GLN A 242 -0.82 3.04 20.93
N LYS A 243 -0.90 3.62 19.73
CA LYS A 243 -0.26 4.91 19.43
C LYS A 243 -1.24 6.02 19.06
N ASN A 244 -2.50 5.71 18.76
CA ASN A 244 -3.49 6.69 18.28
C ASN A 244 -4.44 7.26 19.36
N ARG A 245 -4.16 7.03 20.66
CA ARG A 245 -5.11 7.29 21.77
C ARG A 245 -5.46 8.77 22.05
N LEU A 246 -4.89 9.72 21.33
CA LEU A 246 -5.04 11.17 21.60
C LEU A 246 -5.65 11.95 20.42
N VAL A 247 -6.23 11.26 19.43
CA VAL A 247 -6.78 11.89 18.23
C VAL A 247 -8.26 12.25 18.42
N GLU A 248 -8.72 13.28 17.71
CA GLU A 248 -10.13 13.70 17.68
C GLU A 248 -11.09 12.53 17.36
N ILE A 249 -12.23 12.45 18.04
CA ILE A 249 -13.22 11.35 17.91
C ILE A 249 -13.63 11.08 16.45
N ILE A 250 -13.75 12.13 15.63
CA ILE A 250 -14.15 12.03 14.22
C ILE A 250 -13.14 11.21 13.40
N ASN A 251 -11.87 11.41 13.70
CA ASN A 251 -10.75 10.76 13.02
C ASN A 251 -10.67 9.27 13.40
N ASP A 252 -10.92 8.94 14.67
CA ASP A 252 -11.03 7.56 15.12
C ASP A 252 -12.20 6.82 14.48
N GLN A 253 -13.37 7.46 14.39
CA GLN A 253 -14.54 6.88 13.71
C GLN A 253 -14.24 6.57 12.24
N LYS A 254 -13.48 7.43 11.57
CA LYS A 254 -13.10 7.23 10.17
C LYS A 254 -12.19 6.00 10.02
N ILE A 255 -11.13 5.89 10.83
CA ILE A 255 -10.23 4.72 10.79
C ILE A 255 -11.00 3.44 11.12
N TYR A 256 -11.81 3.46 12.17
CA TYR A 256 -12.63 2.33 12.58
C TYR A 256 -13.53 1.84 11.45
N LYS A 257 -14.23 2.77 10.77
CA LYS A 257 -15.15 2.43 9.67
C LYS A 257 -14.43 1.78 8.49
N GLU A 258 -13.31 2.35 8.05
CA GLU A 258 -12.54 1.79 6.92
C GLU A 258 -11.96 0.42 7.27
N LEU A 259 -11.46 0.25 8.50
CA LEU A 259 -10.93 -1.02 8.98
C LEU A 259 -12.04 -2.07 9.06
N GLN A 260 -13.20 -1.73 9.63
CA GLN A 260 -14.37 -2.63 9.68
C GLN A 260 -14.84 -3.03 8.28
N GLN A 261 -14.90 -2.08 7.35
CA GLN A 261 -15.32 -2.30 5.97
C GLN A 261 -14.38 -3.22 5.19
N LEU A 262 -13.08 -3.25 5.52
CA LEU A 262 -12.15 -4.19 4.91
C LEU A 262 -12.18 -5.56 5.60
N LEU A 263 -12.21 -5.58 6.95
CA LEU A 263 -12.23 -6.82 7.73
C LEU A 263 -13.45 -7.68 7.43
N ARG A 264 -14.62 -7.08 7.20
CA ARG A 264 -15.84 -7.79 6.82
C ARG A 264 -15.73 -8.55 5.48
N THR A 265 -14.71 -8.23 4.68
CA THR A 265 -14.43 -8.92 3.42
C THR A 265 -13.26 -9.89 3.58
N VAL A 266 -12.16 -9.46 4.21
CA VAL A 266 -10.93 -10.26 4.34
C VAL A 266 -11.12 -11.47 5.26
N ILE A 267 -11.68 -11.28 6.46
CA ILE A 267 -11.80 -12.36 7.46
C ILE A 267 -12.68 -13.51 6.96
N PRO A 268 -13.86 -13.26 6.36
CA PRO A 268 -14.68 -14.35 5.84
C PRO A 268 -14.01 -15.15 4.73
N VAL A 269 -13.33 -14.49 3.78
CA VAL A 269 -12.58 -15.20 2.73
C VAL A 269 -11.44 -16.02 3.32
N TYR A 270 -10.70 -15.45 4.28
CA TYR A 270 -9.64 -16.18 5.00
C TYR A 270 -10.19 -17.43 5.68
N SER A 271 -11.30 -17.28 6.38
CA SER A 271 -11.92 -18.39 7.11
C SER A 271 -12.44 -19.48 6.18
N LEU A 272 -13.02 -19.13 5.04
CA LEU A 272 -13.43 -20.10 4.02
C LEU A 272 -12.27 -20.91 3.46
N ILE A 273 -11.12 -20.28 3.24
CA ILE A 273 -9.99 -20.94 2.58
C ILE A 273 -9.21 -21.85 3.53
N TYR A 274 -8.95 -21.38 4.75
CA TYR A 274 -8.09 -22.10 5.70
C TYR A 274 -8.87 -23.07 6.60
N GLU A 275 -10.11 -22.76 6.96
CA GLU A 275 -10.95 -23.60 7.82
C GLU A 275 -12.37 -23.77 7.24
N PRO A 276 -12.51 -24.31 6.01
CA PRO A 276 -13.79 -24.36 5.28
C PRO A 276 -14.92 -25.07 6.03
N LEU A 277 -14.61 -26.06 6.88
CA LEU A 277 -15.62 -26.84 7.60
C LEU A 277 -16.15 -26.13 8.86
N GLN A 278 -15.44 -25.08 9.34
CA GLN A 278 -15.79 -24.33 10.55
C GLN A 278 -15.58 -22.82 10.34
N ALA A 279 -15.80 -22.35 9.10
CA ALA A 279 -15.49 -21.01 8.67
C ALA A 279 -16.18 -19.94 9.55
N TYR A 280 -17.41 -20.18 10.00
CA TYR A 280 -18.15 -19.27 10.88
C TYR A 280 -17.43 -19.09 12.22
N ASN A 281 -17.14 -20.21 12.91
CA ASN A 281 -16.51 -20.18 14.22
C ASN A 281 -15.09 -19.61 14.13
N TYR A 282 -14.38 -19.95 13.05
CA TYR A 282 -13.03 -19.45 12.82
C TYR A 282 -13.00 -17.94 12.59
N ALA A 283 -13.90 -17.41 11.74
CA ALA A 283 -14.05 -15.96 11.56
C ALA A 283 -14.37 -15.25 12.88
N HIS A 284 -15.32 -15.80 13.65
CA HIS A 284 -15.69 -15.23 14.95
C HIS A 284 -14.51 -15.20 15.93
N ASN A 285 -13.70 -16.26 15.95
CA ASN A 285 -12.49 -16.33 16.77
C ASN A 285 -11.44 -15.31 16.33
N ILE A 286 -11.28 -15.04 15.03
CA ILE A 286 -10.36 -14.01 14.54
C ILE A 286 -10.79 -12.63 15.05
N TYR A 287 -12.06 -12.27 14.90
CA TYR A 287 -12.58 -11.01 15.45
C TYR A 287 -12.38 -10.92 16.95
N LYS A 288 -12.75 -11.95 17.70
CA LYS A 288 -12.67 -11.97 19.16
C LYS A 288 -11.24 -11.83 19.67
N ASN A 289 -10.29 -12.55 19.08
CA ASN A 289 -8.93 -12.65 19.61
C ASN A 289 -8.03 -11.52 19.09
N TYR A 290 -8.23 -11.08 17.85
CA TYR A 290 -7.32 -10.14 17.20
C TYR A 290 -7.92 -8.76 16.97
N PHE A 291 -9.24 -8.63 16.89
CA PHE A 291 -9.94 -7.36 16.68
C PHE A 291 -11.04 -7.11 17.74
N PRO A 292 -10.75 -7.22 19.05
CA PRO A 292 -11.77 -7.27 20.10
C PRO A 292 -12.65 -6.02 20.21
N LEU A 293 -12.18 -4.87 19.73
CA LEU A 293 -12.97 -3.62 19.74
C LEU A 293 -13.79 -3.42 18.46
N ILE A 294 -13.61 -4.27 17.43
CA ILE A 294 -14.33 -4.18 16.17
C ILE A 294 -15.47 -5.18 16.19
N SER A 295 -16.69 -4.67 16.21
CA SER A 295 -17.88 -5.50 16.11
C SER A 295 -18.00 -6.07 14.68
N PRO A 296 -18.03 -7.41 14.51
CA PRO A 296 -18.23 -8.01 13.19
C PRO A 296 -19.61 -7.68 12.65
N GLU A 297 -19.71 -7.46 11.34
CA GLU A 297 -21.01 -7.38 10.68
C GLU A 297 -21.69 -8.76 10.69
N ALA A 298 -22.98 -8.80 11.01
CA ALA A 298 -23.71 -10.05 11.15
C ALA A 298 -23.86 -10.81 9.82
N VAL A 299 -24.11 -10.09 8.72
CA VAL A 299 -24.44 -10.72 7.43
C VAL A 299 -23.29 -11.56 6.86
N PRO A 300 -22.05 -11.05 6.75
CA PRO A 300 -20.91 -11.88 6.31
C PRO A 300 -20.76 -13.17 7.09
N LEU A 301 -20.97 -13.12 8.42
CA LEU A 301 -20.90 -14.32 9.26
C LEU A 301 -22.06 -15.29 8.96
N GLU A 302 -23.28 -14.81 8.75
CA GLU A 302 -24.40 -15.69 8.37
C GLU A 302 -24.18 -16.37 7.01
N TYR A 303 -23.49 -15.73 6.07
CA TYR A 303 -23.06 -16.39 4.82
C TYR A 303 -22.05 -17.52 5.07
N LEU A 304 -21.14 -17.39 6.04
CA LEU A 304 -20.23 -18.48 6.41
C LEU A 304 -20.98 -19.66 7.04
N LYS A 305 -22.01 -19.37 7.84
CA LYS A 305 -22.89 -20.41 8.38
C LYS A 305 -23.69 -21.10 7.28
N LEU A 306 -24.20 -20.32 6.33
CA LEU A 306 -24.88 -20.86 5.14
C LEU A 306 -23.96 -21.78 4.34
N TRP A 307 -22.69 -21.41 4.17
CA TRP A 307 -21.68 -22.25 3.51
C TRP A 307 -21.50 -23.61 4.18
N GLU A 308 -21.34 -23.63 5.51
CA GLU A 308 -21.19 -24.87 6.28
C GLU A 308 -22.41 -25.79 6.04
N THR A 309 -23.62 -25.24 6.12
CA THR A 309 -24.86 -25.99 5.88
C THR A 309 -25.01 -26.45 4.42
N VAL A 310 -24.65 -25.61 3.45
CA VAL A 310 -24.68 -25.96 2.01
C VAL A 310 -23.74 -27.12 1.72
N THR A 311 -22.52 -27.08 2.27
CA THR A 311 -21.52 -28.13 2.11
C THR A 311 -22.00 -29.47 2.68
N GLU A 312 -22.62 -29.47 3.85
CA GLU A 312 -23.22 -30.67 4.44
C GLU A 312 -24.43 -31.18 3.62
N SER A 313 -25.19 -30.27 3.02
CA SER A 313 -26.40 -30.58 2.24
C SER A 313 -26.12 -31.30 0.92
N PHE A 314 -24.88 -31.33 0.43
CA PHE A 314 -24.54 -32.23 -0.68
C PHE A 314 -24.62 -33.71 -0.27
N LYS A 315 -24.41 -34.02 1.02
CA LYS A 315 -24.42 -35.38 1.57
C LYS A 315 -25.73 -35.76 2.25
N LYS A 316 -26.41 -34.79 2.89
CA LYS A 316 -27.68 -34.97 3.61
C LYS A 316 -28.78 -34.12 2.98
N ASP A 317 -30.05 -34.41 3.25
CA ASP A 317 -31.14 -33.53 2.81
C ASP A 317 -31.48 -32.50 3.90
N ASN A 318 -30.80 -31.35 3.87
CA ASN A 318 -30.93 -30.28 4.87
C ASN A 318 -31.43 -28.96 4.24
N LEU A 319 -32.20 -29.01 3.14
CA LEU A 319 -32.68 -27.80 2.44
C LEU A 319 -33.55 -26.88 3.33
N LEU A 320 -34.24 -27.42 4.33
CA LEU A 320 -34.98 -26.62 5.31
C LEU A 320 -34.06 -25.77 6.19
N GLU A 321 -32.88 -26.29 6.55
CA GLU A 321 -31.89 -25.55 7.34
C GLU A 321 -31.23 -24.46 6.48
N VAL A 322 -30.92 -24.79 5.21
CA VAL A 322 -30.47 -23.81 4.21
C VAL A 322 -31.47 -22.66 4.11
N LEU A 323 -32.76 -22.96 3.93
CA LEU A 323 -33.81 -21.94 3.90
C LEU A 323 -33.88 -21.11 5.19
N TYR A 324 -33.78 -21.76 6.35
CA TYR A 324 -33.83 -21.05 7.63
C TYR A 324 -32.71 -20.01 7.75
N ILE A 325 -31.49 -20.36 7.34
CA ILE A 325 -30.36 -19.43 7.35
C ILE A 325 -30.52 -18.35 6.27
N SER A 326 -30.93 -18.72 5.05
CA SER A 326 -31.24 -17.77 3.98
C SER A 326 -32.25 -16.70 4.44
N LYS A 327 -33.36 -17.10 5.08
CA LYS A 327 -34.34 -16.15 5.63
C LYS A 327 -33.76 -15.21 6.68
N ARG A 328 -32.78 -15.64 7.47
CA ARG A 328 -32.09 -14.76 8.43
C ARG A 328 -31.22 -13.73 7.70
N ILE A 329 -30.54 -14.14 6.62
CA ILE A 329 -29.80 -13.20 5.75
C ILE A 329 -30.77 -12.17 5.13
N ASP A 330 -31.91 -12.63 4.61
CA ASP A 330 -32.92 -11.75 4.01
C ASP A 330 -33.48 -10.73 5.01
N GLN A 331 -33.70 -11.13 6.27
CA GLN A 331 -34.12 -10.23 7.35
C GLN A 331 -33.06 -9.16 7.67
N LEU A 332 -31.79 -9.50 7.56
CA LEU A 332 -30.68 -8.57 7.79
C LEU A 332 -30.41 -7.67 6.57
N ARG A 333 -30.81 -8.08 5.36
CA ARG A 333 -30.72 -7.30 4.12
C ARG A 333 -32.02 -7.31 3.31
N PRO A 334 -33.08 -6.64 3.78
CA PRO A 334 -34.40 -6.67 3.12
C PRO A 334 -34.44 -5.98 1.76
N ALA A 335 -33.40 -5.20 1.42
CA ALA A 335 -33.27 -4.54 0.12
C ALA A 335 -32.69 -5.47 -0.97
N GLU A 336 -32.10 -6.61 -0.58
CA GLU A 336 -31.58 -7.61 -1.51
C GLU A 336 -32.68 -8.62 -1.87
N ILE A 337 -32.50 -9.29 -3.00
CA ILE A 337 -33.39 -10.41 -3.37
C ILE A 337 -33.18 -11.58 -2.38
N PRO A 338 -34.24 -12.30 -2.01
CA PRO A 338 -34.11 -13.48 -1.16
C PRO A 338 -33.20 -14.55 -1.76
N LEU A 339 -32.36 -15.20 -0.96
CA LEU A 339 -31.51 -16.29 -1.48
C LEU A 339 -32.30 -17.55 -1.85
N LEU A 340 -33.38 -17.84 -1.11
CA LEU A 340 -34.26 -18.98 -1.32
C LEU A 340 -35.62 -18.71 -0.67
N MET A 341 -36.71 -18.93 -1.41
CA MET A 341 -38.08 -18.76 -0.90
C MET A 341 -38.67 -20.10 -0.41
N TYR A 342 -39.68 -20.05 0.47
CA TYR A 342 -40.27 -21.25 1.06
C TYR A 342 -41.00 -22.11 0.02
N GLU A 343 -41.66 -21.44 -0.91
CA GLU A 343 -42.41 -22.05 -2.01
C GLU A 343 -41.48 -22.84 -2.95
N GLU A 344 -40.26 -22.33 -3.15
CA GLU A 344 -39.26 -22.88 -4.07
C GLU A 344 -38.68 -24.22 -3.61
N ILE A 345 -38.78 -24.57 -2.32
CA ILE A 345 -38.43 -25.92 -1.85
C ILE A 345 -39.34 -26.98 -2.47
N LYS A 346 -40.59 -26.61 -2.78
CA LYS A 346 -41.59 -27.55 -3.31
C LYS A 346 -41.75 -27.44 -4.81
N THR A 347 -41.73 -26.22 -5.34
CA THR A 347 -42.01 -25.95 -6.76
C THR A 347 -40.74 -25.83 -7.59
N GLY A 348 -39.57 -25.83 -6.96
CA GLY A 348 -38.31 -25.44 -7.58
C GLY A 348 -38.17 -23.92 -7.71
N VAL A 349 -36.93 -23.49 -7.91
CA VAL A 349 -36.55 -22.09 -8.15
C VAL A 349 -36.87 -21.72 -9.60
N SER A 350 -37.53 -20.57 -9.77
CA SER A 350 -37.89 -20.06 -11.09
C SER A 350 -36.67 -19.55 -11.87
N GLN A 351 -36.72 -19.60 -13.21
CA GLN A 351 -35.67 -19.05 -14.07
C GLN A 351 -35.47 -17.54 -13.88
N GLU A 352 -36.55 -16.79 -13.61
CA GLU A 352 -36.46 -15.36 -13.31
C GLU A 352 -35.70 -15.11 -12.02
N HIS A 353 -35.97 -15.91 -10.98
CA HIS A 353 -35.26 -15.77 -9.71
C HIS A 353 -33.79 -16.15 -9.83
N LEU A 354 -33.47 -17.25 -10.52
CA LEU A 354 -32.10 -17.66 -10.82
C LEU A 354 -31.31 -16.56 -11.54
N GLU A 355 -31.90 -15.92 -12.55
CA GLU A 355 -31.24 -14.83 -13.29
C GLU A 355 -30.95 -13.62 -12.39
N LYS A 356 -31.87 -13.30 -11.46
CA LYS A 356 -31.63 -12.26 -10.45
C LYS A 356 -30.51 -12.64 -9.48
N LEU A 357 -30.48 -13.90 -9.01
CA LEU A 357 -29.41 -14.41 -8.13
C LEU A 357 -28.03 -14.33 -8.80
N LEU A 358 -27.92 -14.76 -10.05
CA LEU A 358 -26.67 -14.67 -10.82
C LEU A 358 -26.21 -13.22 -10.97
N LYS A 359 -27.15 -12.29 -11.26
CA LYS A 359 -26.82 -10.87 -11.39
C LYS A 359 -26.33 -10.27 -10.06
N THR A 360 -27.04 -10.50 -8.95
CA THR A 360 -26.66 -10.00 -7.63
C THR A 360 -25.31 -10.57 -7.18
N MET A 361 -25.07 -11.85 -7.45
CA MET A 361 -23.80 -12.50 -7.18
C MET A 361 -22.64 -11.87 -7.98
N GLU A 362 -22.83 -11.58 -9.27
CA GLU A 362 -21.85 -10.90 -10.12
C GLU A 362 -21.54 -9.48 -9.63
N GLU A 363 -22.58 -8.70 -9.26
CA GLU A 363 -22.45 -7.33 -8.72
C GLU A 363 -21.65 -7.30 -7.40
N LYS A 364 -21.81 -8.33 -6.56
CA LYS A 364 -21.10 -8.45 -5.28
C LYS A 364 -19.69 -9.01 -5.39
N SER A 365 -19.33 -9.67 -6.49
CA SER A 365 -18.11 -10.50 -6.60
C SER A 365 -16.83 -9.78 -6.19
N ALA A 366 -16.69 -8.50 -6.52
CA ALA A 366 -15.54 -7.70 -6.11
C ALA A 366 -15.64 -7.18 -4.67
N ALA A 367 -16.80 -6.73 -4.20
CA ALA A 367 -16.92 -6.14 -2.86
C ALA A 367 -16.97 -7.19 -1.73
N LEU A 368 -17.67 -8.30 -1.99
CA LEU A 368 -18.00 -9.36 -1.04
C LEU A 368 -17.86 -10.75 -1.71
N PRO A 369 -16.64 -11.13 -2.16
CA PRO A 369 -16.39 -12.38 -2.90
C PRO A 369 -16.86 -13.64 -2.16
N HIS A 370 -16.80 -13.66 -0.82
CA HIS A 370 -17.32 -14.79 -0.03
C HIS A 370 -18.84 -14.92 -0.16
N GLU A 371 -19.62 -13.83 -0.09
CA GLU A 371 -21.08 -13.90 -0.27
C GLU A 371 -21.45 -14.37 -1.68
N SER A 372 -20.74 -13.85 -2.70
CA SER A 372 -20.90 -14.29 -4.07
C SER A 372 -20.60 -15.78 -4.22
N PHE A 373 -19.48 -16.25 -3.66
CA PHE A 373 -19.11 -17.66 -3.69
C PHE A 373 -20.16 -18.56 -3.01
N VAL A 374 -20.65 -18.20 -1.82
CA VAL A 374 -21.68 -18.98 -1.13
C VAL A 374 -22.99 -19.01 -1.91
N THR A 375 -23.34 -17.90 -2.60
CA THR A 375 -24.50 -17.87 -3.50
C THR A 375 -24.31 -18.82 -4.69
N MET A 376 -23.10 -18.89 -5.26
CA MET A 376 -22.77 -19.85 -6.33
C MET A 376 -22.94 -21.30 -5.88
N GLU A 377 -22.49 -21.59 -4.67
CA GLU A 377 -22.56 -22.92 -4.06
C GLU A 377 -23.99 -23.32 -3.70
N LEU A 378 -24.82 -22.36 -3.28
CA LEU A 378 -26.26 -22.57 -3.13
C LEU A 378 -26.92 -22.92 -4.47
N ILE A 379 -26.63 -22.18 -5.54
CA ILE A 379 -27.16 -22.49 -6.89
C ILE A 379 -26.72 -23.89 -7.32
N ARG A 380 -25.45 -24.25 -7.10
CA ARG A 380 -24.90 -25.58 -7.40
C ARG A 380 -25.62 -26.67 -6.62
N LEU A 381 -25.88 -26.46 -5.33
CA LEU A 381 -26.62 -27.40 -4.48
C LEU A 381 -28.07 -27.58 -4.99
N LEU A 382 -28.76 -26.50 -5.33
CA LEU A 382 -30.14 -26.55 -5.79
C LEU A 382 -30.26 -27.30 -7.12
N GLU A 383 -29.32 -27.08 -8.05
CA GLU A 383 -29.22 -27.89 -9.28
C GLU A 383 -28.97 -29.36 -8.97
N PHE A 384 -28.01 -29.65 -8.09
CA PHE A 384 -27.68 -31.03 -7.69
C PHE A 384 -28.88 -31.77 -7.05
N LYS A 385 -29.74 -31.06 -6.33
CA LYS A 385 -30.97 -31.59 -5.72
C LYS A 385 -32.18 -31.58 -6.66
N GLY A 386 -32.02 -31.13 -7.91
CA GLY A 386 -33.11 -31.01 -8.89
C GLY A 386 -34.16 -29.96 -8.54
N GLN A 387 -33.84 -29.02 -7.67
CA GLN A 387 -34.70 -27.88 -7.28
C GLN A 387 -34.55 -26.68 -8.21
N LEU A 388 -33.57 -26.73 -9.11
CA LEU A 388 -33.27 -25.71 -10.10
C LEU A 388 -32.93 -26.44 -11.41
N LYS A 389 -33.01 -25.72 -12.53
CA LYS A 389 -32.55 -26.20 -13.83
C LYS A 389 -31.56 -25.20 -14.41
N LEU A 390 -30.29 -25.58 -14.44
CA LEU A 390 -29.17 -24.77 -14.92
C LEU A 390 -28.74 -25.25 -16.32
N GLU A 391 -28.87 -24.40 -17.34
CA GLU A 391 -28.58 -24.81 -18.72
C GLU A 391 -27.86 -23.71 -19.53
N GLY A 392 -26.97 -24.16 -20.44
CA GLY A 392 -26.31 -23.35 -21.45
C GLY A 392 -25.65 -22.11 -20.87
N LYS A 393 -26.08 -20.94 -21.34
CA LYS A 393 -25.53 -19.63 -20.93
C LYS A 393 -25.50 -19.41 -19.41
N MET A 394 -26.50 -19.88 -18.65
CA MET A 394 -26.50 -19.68 -17.19
C MET A 394 -25.43 -20.54 -16.50
N ALA A 395 -25.27 -21.79 -16.93
CA ALA A 395 -24.18 -22.65 -16.46
C ALA A 395 -22.81 -22.06 -16.83
N SER A 396 -22.67 -21.56 -18.06
CA SER A 396 -21.45 -20.92 -18.56
C SER A 396 -21.07 -19.67 -17.75
N ARG A 397 -22.06 -18.87 -17.32
CA ARG A 397 -21.85 -17.74 -16.39
C ARG A 397 -21.37 -18.20 -15.02
N LEU A 398 -22.02 -19.22 -14.45
CA LEU A 398 -21.65 -19.75 -13.13
C LEU A 398 -20.22 -20.31 -13.15
N LEU A 399 -19.87 -21.14 -14.13
CA LEU A 399 -18.51 -21.69 -14.28
C LEU A 399 -17.46 -20.60 -14.53
N SER A 400 -17.78 -19.59 -15.33
CA SER A 400 -16.88 -18.47 -15.58
C SER A 400 -16.55 -17.70 -14.31
N ASN A 401 -17.50 -17.54 -13.39
CA ASN A 401 -17.25 -16.91 -12.09
C ASN A 401 -16.37 -17.78 -11.17
N TYR A 402 -16.52 -19.11 -11.16
CA TYR A 402 -15.59 -19.99 -10.44
C TYR A 402 -14.15 -19.83 -10.97
N ILE A 403 -13.98 -19.78 -12.29
CA ILE A 403 -12.69 -19.52 -12.93
C ILE A 403 -12.14 -18.14 -12.54
N LEU A 404 -12.98 -17.11 -12.46
CA LEU A 404 -12.56 -15.76 -12.07
C LEU A 404 -12.08 -15.68 -10.61
N LEU A 405 -12.81 -16.32 -9.68
CA LEU A 405 -12.39 -16.42 -8.28
C LEU A 405 -11.07 -17.18 -8.16
N TRP A 406 -10.93 -18.30 -8.87
CA TRP A 406 -9.69 -19.07 -8.90
C TRP A 406 -8.51 -18.27 -9.49
N LYS A 407 -8.72 -17.45 -10.52
CA LYS A 407 -7.65 -16.59 -11.07
C LYS A 407 -7.22 -15.48 -10.10
N TRP A 408 -8.15 -14.94 -9.34
CA TRP A 408 -7.83 -13.95 -8.30
C TRP A 408 -7.00 -14.60 -7.20
N LEU A 409 -7.54 -15.68 -6.63
CA LEU A 409 -6.97 -16.44 -5.52
C LEU A 409 -7.07 -17.94 -5.82
N PRO A 410 -6.00 -18.55 -6.38
CA PRO A 410 -6.05 -19.97 -6.74
C PRO A 410 -6.19 -20.82 -5.47
N SER A 411 -7.36 -21.42 -5.31
CA SER A 411 -7.72 -22.28 -4.17
C SER A 411 -8.57 -23.46 -4.66
N ARG A 412 -8.40 -24.64 -4.04
CA ARG A 412 -9.26 -25.83 -4.26
C ARG A 412 -10.74 -25.54 -4.00
N ILE A 413 -11.04 -24.58 -3.13
CA ILE A 413 -12.42 -24.23 -2.80
C ILE A 413 -13.14 -23.63 -4.02
N PHE A 414 -12.44 -22.86 -4.87
CA PHE A 414 -13.02 -22.21 -6.04
C PHE A 414 -12.99 -23.06 -7.31
N MET A 415 -12.15 -24.09 -7.36
CA MET A 415 -12.09 -25.03 -8.49
C MET A 415 -11.62 -26.41 -8.02
N ASN A 416 -12.51 -27.39 -8.12
CA ASN A 416 -12.28 -28.80 -7.77
C ASN A 416 -13.09 -29.73 -8.69
N ASP A 417 -12.85 -31.03 -8.58
CA ASP A 417 -13.46 -32.05 -9.45
C ASP A 417 -14.99 -32.12 -9.29
N ASP A 418 -15.54 -31.82 -8.11
CA ASP A 418 -16.99 -31.80 -7.87
C ASP A 418 -17.65 -30.65 -8.63
N ILE A 419 -17.07 -29.44 -8.58
CA ILE A 419 -17.55 -28.28 -9.33
C ILE A 419 -17.53 -28.60 -10.82
N LEU A 420 -16.44 -29.17 -11.32
CA LEU A 420 -16.31 -29.50 -12.74
C LEU A 420 -17.33 -30.57 -13.15
N SER A 421 -17.42 -31.68 -12.42
CA SER A 421 -18.32 -32.79 -12.79
C SER A 421 -19.79 -32.42 -12.76
N GLN A 422 -20.20 -31.50 -11.88
CA GLN A 422 -21.59 -31.06 -11.75
C GLN A 422 -21.96 -29.96 -12.76
N ILE A 423 -21.10 -28.98 -13.00
CA ILE A 423 -21.44 -27.80 -13.82
C ILE A 423 -21.00 -27.95 -15.26
N ALA A 424 -19.81 -28.52 -15.52
CA ALA A 424 -19.23 -28.58 -16.86
C ALA A 424 -20.14 -29.25 -17.90
N PRO A 425 -20.88 -30.33 -17.61
CA PRO A 425 -21.80 -30.95 -18.58
C PRO A 425 -22.90 -30.01 -19.08
N LEU A 426 -23.27 -29.00 -18.28
CA LEU A 426 -24.37 -28.06 -18.53
C LEU A 426 -23.94 -26.82 -19.34
N VAL A 427 -22.61 -26.60 -19.46
CA VAL A 427 -21.98 -25.43 -20.10
C VAL A 427 -21.90 -25.60 -21.62
N ASP A 428 -22.21 -24.56 -22.38
CA ASP A 428 -22.23 -24.57 -23.85
C ASP A 428 -20.99 -23.92 -24.51
N ASP A 429 -20.07 -23.35 -23.73
CA ASP A 429 -18.97 -22.54 -24.24
C ASP A 429 -17.56 -23.07 -23.87
N ASN A 430 -16.55 -22.26 -24.20
CA ASN A 430 -15.14 -22.59 -23.98
C ASN A 430 -14.69 -22.55 -22.52
N SER A 431 -15.53 -22.10 -21.58
CA SER A 431 -15.21 -22.11 -20.14
C SER A 431 -15.01 -23.54 -19.62
N ARG A 432 -15.75 -24.51 -20.18
CA ARG A 432 -15.58 -25.95 -19.92
C ARG A 432 -14.13 -26.41 -20.09
N TYR A 433 -13.54 -26.15 -21.26
CA TYR A 433 -12.16 -26.55 -21.57
C TYR A 433 -11.14 -25.84 -20.68
N ARG A 434 -11.42 -24.59 -20.29
CA ARG A 434 -10.54 -23.84 -19.38
C ARG A 434 -10.55 -24.45 -17.98
N ALA A 435 -11.72 -24.79 -17.44
CA ALA A 435 -11.85 -25.43 -16.13
C ALA A 435 -11.19 -26.81 -16.11
N GLN A 436 -11.41 -27.62 -17.15
CA GLN A 436 -10.72 -28.91 -17.32
C GLN A 436 -9.19 -28.75 -17.32
N ARG A 437 -8.66 -27.83 -18.11
CA ARG A 437 -7.21 -27.57 -18.17
C ARG A 437 -6.63 -27.10 -16.84
N ILE A 438 -7.39 -26.34 -16.03
CA ILE A 438 -6.96 -25.94 -14.68
C ILE A 438 -6.77 -27.18 -13.80
N LEU A 439 -7.76 -28.08 -13.76
CA LEU A 439 -7.71 -29.27 -12.92
C LEU A 439 -6.69 -30.30 -13.40
N GLU A 440 -6.58 -30.53 -14.72
CA GLU A 440 -5.56 -31.41 -15.30
C GLU A 440 -4.14 -30.95 -14.93
N LEU A 441 -3.87 -29.64 -15.03
CA LEU A 441 -2.57 -29.09 -14.64
C LEU A 441 -2.37 -29.17 -13.12
N LYS A 442 -3.40 -28.90 -12.32
CA LYS A 442 -3.30 -29.00 -10.86
C LYS A 442 -2.98 -30.42 -10.38
N HIS A 443 -3.60 -31.44 -10.98
CA HIS A 443 -3.36 -32.85 -10.66
C HIS A 443 -1.98 -33.34 -11.12
N THR A 444 -1.45 -32.79 -12.21
CA THR A 444 -0.16 -33.19 -12.78
C THR A 444 1.03 -32.39 -12.27
N MET A 445 0.82 -31.21 -11.70
CA MET A 445 1.89 -30.30 -11.27
C MET A 445 1.96 -30.22 -9.76
N ASP A 446 2.54 -31.24 -9.13
CA ASP A 446 2.86 -31.18 -7.70
C ASP A 446 4.01 -30.20 -7.41
N ASN A 447 4.26 -29.95 -6.12
CA ASN A 447 5.30 -29.03 -5.67
C ASN A 447 6.72 -29.40 -6.15
N ALA A 448 7.03 -30.69 -6.22
CA ALA A 448 8.34 -31.16 -6.67
C ALA A 448 8.50 -30.93 -8.18
N GLN A 449 7.44 -31.20 -8.95
CA GLN A 449 7.40 -31.04 -10.38
C GLN A 449 7.45 -29.56 -10.79
N LEU A 450 6.72 -28.68 -10.11
CA LEU A 450 6.79 -27.23 -10.34
C LEU A 450 8.21 -26.70 -10.11
N ARG A 451 8.87 -27.09 -9.02
CA ARG A 451 10.26 -26.69 -8.72
C ARG A 451 11.25 -27.24 -9.74
N SER A 452 11.08 -28.51 -10.14
CA SER A 452 11.88 -29.14 -11.19
C SER A 452 11.72 -28.44 -12.54
N GLU A 453 10.50 -28.11 -12.93
CA GLU A 453 10.24 -27.38 -14.18
C GLU A 453 10.76 -25.94 -14.13
N LEU A 454 10.62 -25.25 -13.00
CA LEU A 454 11.11 -23.89 -12.84
C LEU A 454 12.64 -23.83 -12.97
N SER A 455 13.35 -24.83 -12.44
CA SER A 455 14.81 -24.94 -12.55
C SER A 455 15.28 -25.42 -13.92
N SER A 456 14.66 -26.45 -14.49
CA SER A 456 15.10 -27.07 -15.74
C SER A 456 14.56 -26.38 -17.00
N ARG A 457 13.39 -25.75 -16.94
CA ARG A 457 12.68 -25.18 -18.09
C ARG A 457 11.93 -23.86 -17.75
N PRO A 458 12.61 -22.83 -17.19
CA PRO A 458 11.98 -21.56 -16.80
C PRO A 458 11.25 -20.84 -17.93
N GLN A 459 11.64 -21.09 -19.19
CA GLN A 459 10.98 -20.55 -20.38
C GLN A 459 9.50 -20.95 -20.50
N LEU A 460 9.08 -22.08 -19.92
CA LEU A 460 7.68 -22.52 -19.95
C LEU A 460 6.76 -21.55 -19.18
N PHE A 461 7.27 -20.92 -18.12
CA PHE A 461 6.53 -19.91 -17.35
C PHE A 461 6.56 -18.53 -18.01
N LYS A 462 7.41 -18.32 -19.01
CA LYS A 462 7.54 -17.06 -19.77
C LYS A 462 6.75 -17.06 -21.08
N LYS A 463 6.20 -18.21 -21.49
CA LYS A 463 5.42 -18.33 -22.73
C LYS A 463 4.09 -17.57 -22.62
N LYS A 464 3.76 -16.85 -23.68
CA LYS A 464 2.46 -16.19 -23.82
C LYS A 464 1.35 -17.26 -23.87
N GLY A 465 0.37 -17.17 -22.98
CA GLY A 465 -0.76 -18.11 -22.89
C GLY A 465 -0.63 -19.21 -21.84
N ASP A 466 0.51 -19.34 -21.15
CA ASP A 466 0.68 -20.27 -20.03
C ASP A 466 0.31 -19.64 -18.67
N ASN A 467 -0.84 -18.95 -18.63
CA ASN A 467 -1.32 -18.24 -17.43
C ASN A 467 -1.66 -19.22 -16.30
N ILE A 468 -2.34 -20.33 -16.61
CA ILE A 468 -2.76 -21.34 -15.62
C ILE A 468 -1.55 -21.92 -14.88
N ARG A 469 -0.44 -22.18 -15.58
CA ARG A 469 0.78 -22.68 -14.95
C ARG A 469 1.39 -21.66 -13.98
N ARG A 470 1.33 -20.37 -14.33
CA ARG A 470 1.77 -19.28 -13.46
C ARG A 470 0.83 -19.10 -12.26
N ASP A 471 -0.48 -19.25 -12.46
CA ASP A 471 -1.48 -19.21 -11.39
C ASP A 471 -1.22 -20.32 -10.37
N ILE A 472 -0.99 -21.56 -10.82
CA ILE A 472 -0.66 -22.70 -9.95
C ILE A 472 0.66 -22.45 -9.21
N LEU A 473 1.69 -21.97 -9.90
CA LEU A 473 2.97 -21.64 -9.25
C LEU A 473 2.79 -20.56 -8.18
N ALA A 474 2.03 -19.51 -8.47
CA ALA A 474 1.73 -18.45 -7.52
C ALA A 474 0.97 -19.00 -6.31
N ALA A 475 0.00 -19.89 -6.52
CA ALA A 475 -0.75 -20.56 -5.47
C ALA A 475 0.16 -21.28 -4.48
N GLN A 476 1.15 -22.03 -4.98
CA GLN A 476 2.12 -22.74 -4.15
C GLN A 476 2.98 -21.79 -3.31
N PHE A 477 3.33 -20.62 -3.84
CA PHE A 477 4.03 -19.60 -3.05
C PHE A 477 3.13 -18.93 -2.00
N MET A 478 1.81 -18.86 -2.26
CA MET A 478 0.81 -18.32 -1.34
C MET A 478 0.32 -19.35 -0.30
N GLY A 479 0.95 -20.52 -0.21
CA GLY A 479 0.62 -21.53 0.79
C GLY A 479 -0.62 -22.37 0.46
N GLU A 480 -1.06 -22.44 -0.80
CA GLU A 480 -2.16 -23.32 -1.19
C GLU A 480 -1.79 -24.79 -0.90
N LEU A 481 -2.52 -25.41 0.05
CA LEU A 481 -2.38 -26.81 0.45
C LEU A 481 -3.04 -27.77 -0.55
#